data_AF-A0A549WRV0-F1
#
_entry.id   AF-A0A549WRV0-F1
#
_cell.length_a   1.000
_cell.length_b   1.000
_cell.length_c   1.000
_cell.angle_alpha   90.00
_cell.angle_beta   90.00
_cell.angle_gamma   90.00
#
_symmetry.space_group_name_H-M   'P 1'
#
loop_
_entity.id
_entity.type
_entity.pdbx_description
1 polymer ?
#
loop_
_entity_poly.entity_id
_entity_poly.type
_entity_poly.pdbx_seq_one_letter_code
_entity_poly.pdbx_strand_id
1 'polypeptide(L)'
;MSQIAVRTFHDIRAALLARRELALLDVREEDPFAQAHPLFAANLPLSRLELEIHARVPRRDTPITVYDDGEGLAPVAAQRLLDLGYSDVALLDGGLSGWRNAGGELFRDVNVPSKAFGELVEAERHTPSLAAEEVQALLDARADAVILDARRFDEYQTMSIPGGISVPGAELVLRVAELAPDPRTRVIVNCAGRTRSIIGTQSLLNAGIPNPVAALRNGTIGWTLAGQQLEHGQTRRFGAISQDTRKAAAQRARAVADRAGVERLDLAGLAQWQDEHDRTTYLLDVRTPEEYEAGHLPGSRSTPGGQLVQETDHVASVRGARLVLVDDDGVRANMSASWLAQMGWQVAVLDGLSDADFSERGAWSAPLPRQPRADTIDPTTLADWLGEPGTRVLDFTASANYAKRHIPGAAWVLRSQLKQALERLGTAERYVLTCGSSLLARFAVAEVQALSGKPVFLLDGGTSAWVAAGLPTEDGESLLASPRIDRYRRPYEGTDNPREAMQGYLDWEFGLVEQLGRDGTHGFFVI
;
A
#
# COMPACT_ATOMS: atom_id res chain seq x y z
N MET A 1 -5.60 -18.32 30.33
CA MET A 1 -5.11 -17.35 29.34
C MET A 1 -3.84 -16.76 29.90
N SER A 2 -2.71 -16.90 29.21
CA SER A 2 -1.50 -16.14 29.56
C SER A 2 -1.83 -14.65 29.46
N GLN A 3 -1.43 -13.88 30.46
CA GLN A 3 -1.63 -12.43 30.44
C GLN A 3 -0.80 -11.86 29.27
N ILE A 4 -1.47 -11.32 28.25
CA ILE A 4 -0.81 -10.64 27.12
C ILE A 4 -0.09 -9.42 27.68
N ALA A 5 1.17 -9.20 27.27
CA ALA A 5 1.95 -8.06 27.72
C ALA A 5 1.32 -6.74 27.30
N VAL A 6 1.73 -5.65 27.95
CA VAL A 6 1.31 -4.28 27.64
C VAL A 6 2.55 -3.45 27.36
N ARG A 7 2.53 -2.63 26.30
CA ARG A 7 3.57 -1.64 25.99
C ARG A 7 2.95 -0.26 25.94
N THR A 8 3.66 0.74 26.46
CA THR A 8 3.20 2.13 26.50
C THR A 8 3.67 2.93 25.29
N PHE A 9 3.13 4.13 25.09
CA PHE A 9 3.70 5.12 24.18
C PHE A 9 5.22 5.31 24.36
N HIS A 10 5.70 5.35 25.61
CA HIS A 10 7.12 5.57 25.91
C HIS A 10 7.99 4.40 25.46
N ASP A 11 7.51 3.16 25.56
CA ASP A 11 8.22 1.97 25.09
C ASP A 11 8.39 2.01 23.56
N ILE A 12 7.30 2.35 22.85
CA ILE A 12 7.32 2.48 21.39
C ILE A 12 8.26 3.62 20.97
N ARG A 13 8.13 4.81 21.57
CA ARG A 13 9.00 5.95 21.29
C ARG A 13 10.46 5.62 21.53
N ALA A 14 10.79 4.94 22.63
CA ALA A 14 12.16 4.54 22.95
C ALA A 14 12.73 3.55 21.91
N ALA A 15 11.91 2.62 21.41
CA ALA A 15 12.32 1.69 20.36
C ALA A 15 12.51 2.39 19.00
N LEU A 16 11.63 3.33 18.64
CA LEU A 16 11.77 4.16 17.43
C LEU A 16 13.06 4.99 17.44
N LEU A 17 13.32 5.70 18.55
CA LEU A 17 14.53 6.52 18.70
C LEU A 17 15.81 5.67 18.67
N ALA A 18 15.78 4.47 19.25
CA ALA A 18 16.88 3.52 19.21
C ALA A 18 16.94 2.71 17.90
N ARG A 19 16.01 2.92 16.97
CA ARG A 19 15.87 2.20 15.69
C ARG A 19 15.83 0.67 15.86
N ARG A 20 15.27 0.19 16.98
CA ARG A 20 15.01 -1.25 17.19
C ARG A 20 13.78 -1.67 16.39
N GLU A 21 13.81 -2.89 15.86
CA GLU A 21 12.66 -3.45 15.13
C GLU A 21 11.41 -3.49 16.01
N LEU A 22 10.31 -2.94 15.49
CA LEU A 22 8.98 -3.04 16.09
C LEU A 22 7.89 -3.00 15.01
N ALA A 23 6.76 -3.64 15.29
CA ALA A 23 5.55 -3.50 14.50
C ALA A 23 4.44 -2.93 15.38
N LEU A 24 4.04 -1.67 15.12
CA LEU A 24 2.87 -1.06 15.73
C LEU A 24 1.69 -1.22 14.76
N LEU A 25 0.72 -2.06 15.11
CA LEU A 25 -0.37 -2.44 14.21
C LEU A 25 -1.70 -1.87 14.71
N ASP A 26 -2.31 -1.01 13.88
CA ASP A 26 -3.73 -0.67 14.04
C ASP A 26 -4.56 -1.81 13.46
N VAL A 27 -5.44 -2.41 14.26
CA VAL A 27 -6.25 -3.56 13.83
C VAL A 27 -7.70 -3.19 13.51
N ARG A 28 -8.03 -1.89 13.52
CA ARG A 28 -9.31 -1.37 13.06
C ARG A 28 -9.37 -1.42 11.53
N GLU A 29 -10.53 -1.09 10.97
CA GLU A 29 -10.67 -0.97 9.50
C GLU A 29 -9.93 0.27 8.97
N GLU A 30 -9.75 0.37 7.65
CA GLU A 30 -8.94 1.46 7.05
C GLU A 30 -9.53 2.86 7.27
N ASP A 31 -10.86 3.02 7.22
CA ASP A 31 -11.46 4.33 7.43
C ASP A 31 -11.25 4.88 8.86
N PRO A 32 -11.51 4.15 9.96
CA PRO A 32 -11.22 4.63 11.31
C PRO A 32 -9.72 4.79 11.58
N PHE A 33 -8.87 3.94 11.01
CA PHE A 33 -7.41 4.15 11.02
C PHE A 33 -7.07 5.53 10.43
N ALA A 34 -7.58 5.83 9.23
CA ALA A 34 -7.29 7.06 8.52
C ALA A 34 -7.83 8.33 9.21
N GLN A 35 -8.67 8.22 10.23
CA GLN A 35 -9.09 9.38 11.01
C GLN A 35 -8.04 9.82 12.04
N ALA A 36 -7.32 8.87 12.64
CA ALA A 36 -6.30 9.12 13.64
C ALA A 36 -5.44 7.88 13.91
N HIS A 37 -4.13 7.98 13.71
CA HIS A 37 -3.14 6.95 14.02
C HIS A 37 -1.74 7.55 14.30
N PRO A 38 -0.86 6.86 15.04
CA PRO A 38 0.56 7.23 15.18
C PRO A 38 1.31 7.20 13.84
N LEU A 39 2.38 8.01 13.69
CA LEU A 39 3.14 8.15 12.44
C LEU A 39 3.55 6.81 11.81
N PHE A 40 4.12 5.91 12.61
CA PHE A 40 4.63 4.61 12.17
C PHE A 40 3.70 3.44 12.50
N ALA A 41 2.43 3.71 12.83
CA ALA A 41 1.44 2.65 12.91
C ALA A 41 1.10 2.15 11.50
N ALA A 42 1.24 0.85 11.27
CA ALA A 42 0.81 0.20 10.04
C ALA A 42 -0.60 -0.34 10.24
N ASN A 43 -1.52 -0.03 9.32
CA ASN A 43 -2.86 -0.58 9.38
C ASN A 43 -2.87 -2.04 8.90
N LEU A 44 -3.28 -2.96 9.76
CA LEU A 44 -3.51 -4.36 9.43
C LEU A 44 -4.84 -4.79 10.08
N PRO A 45 -5.98 -4.53 9.42
CA PRO A 45 -7.28 -4.78 10.02
C PRO A 45 -7.44 -6.23 10.47
N LEU A 46 -8.05 -6.43 11.64
CA LEU A 46 -8.34 -7.76 12.18
C LEU A 46 -9.07 -8.64 11.15
N SER A 47 -9.88 -8.03 10.29
CA SER A 47 -10.59 -8.70 9.20
C SER A 47 -9.67 -9.50 8.29
N ARG A 48 -8.43 -9.05 8.03
CA ARG A 48 -7.50 -9.67 7.07
C ARG A 48 -6.12 -9.99 7.66
N LEU A 49 -5.98 -9.95 8.98
CA LEU A 49 -4.75 -10.20 9.72
C LEU A 49 -3.96 -11.41 9.21
N GLU A 50 -4.62 -12.57 9.13
CA GLU A 50 -4.01 -13.85 8.76
C GLU A 50 -3.54 -13.90 7.31
N LEU A 51 -4.07 -13.04 6.43
CA LEU A 51 -3.72 -13.02 5.01
C LEU A 51 -2.40 -12.30 4.74
N GLU A 52 -2.01 -11.38 5.62
CA GLU A 52 -0.90 -10.46 5.36
C GLU A 52 0.22 -10.55 6.40
N ILE A 53 -0.07 -10.99 7.63
CA ILE A 53 0.86 -10.87 8.75
C ILE A 53 2.21 -11.57 8.51
N HIS A 54 2.23 -12.75 7.88
CA HIS A 54 3.47 -13.46 7.60
C HIS A 54 4.36 -12.77 6.55
N ALA A 55 3.78 -11.94 5.69
CA ALA A 55 4.53 -11.15 4.72
C ALA A 55 5.00 -9.82 5.33
N ARG A 56 4.12 -9.16 6.08
CA ARG A 56 4.37 -7.81 6.65
C ARG A 56 5.24 -7.86 7.90
N VAL A 57 5.14 -8.93 8.69
CA VAL A 57 5.93 -9.16 9.91
C VAL A 57 6.46 -10.60 9.88
N PRO A 58 7.48 -10.90 9.06
CA PRO A 58 7.93 -12.28 8.84
C PRO A 58 8.68 -12.87 10.05
N ARG A 59 9.37 -12.05 10.85
CA ARG A 59 10.11 -12.51 12.03
C ARG A 59 9.14 -12.78 13.20
N ARG A 60 9.08 -14.01 13.70
CA ARG A 60 8.05 -14.46 14.67
C ARG A 60 8.23 -13.92 16.09
N ASP A 61 9.42 -13.47 16.42
CA ASP A 61 9.77 -12.79 17.67
C ASP A 61 9.93 -11.27 17.49
N THR A 62 9.35 -10.69 16.42
CA THR A 62 9.23 -9.23 16.31
C THR A 62 8.43 -8.70 17.50
N PRO A 63 8.84 -7.60 18.16
CA PRO A 63 8.02 -6.88 19.12
C PRO A 63 6.78 -6.28 18.44
N ILE A 64 5.66 -7.02 18.47
CA ILE A 64 4.39 -6.59 17.89
C ILE A 64 3.55 -5.94 18.97
N THR A 65 3.12 -4.70 18.76
CA THR A 65 2.15 -4.02 19.61
C THR A 65 0.90 -3.74 18.79
N VAL A 66 -0.22 -4.34 19.16
CA VAL A 66 -1.51 -4.10 18.50
C VAL A 66 -2.34 -3.09 19.29
N TYR A 67 -3.14 -2.31 18.59
CA TYR A 67 -4.07 -1.38 19.23
C TYR A 67 -5.35 -1.16 18.42
N ASP A 68 -6.36 -0.67 19.13
CA ASP A 68 -7.61 -0.13 18.62
C ASP A 68 -7.97 1.14 19.45
N ASP A 69 -9.20 1.64 19.37
CA ASP A 69 -9.69 2.76 20.20
C ASP A 69 -10.84 2.31 21.12
N GLY A 70 -10.79 1.07 21.59
CA GLY A 70 -11.75 0.51 22.54
C GLY A 70 -12.84 -0.38 21.94
N GLU A 71 -12.78 -0.70 20.65
CA GLU A 71 -13.72 -1.61 19.98
C GLU A 71 -13.58 -3.07 20.46
N GLY A 72 -12.47 -3.43 21.11
CA GLY A 72 -12.19 -4.79 21.58
C GLY A 72 -11.59 -5.70 20.51
N LEU A 73 -11.07 -5.13 19.42
CA LEU A 73 -10.40 -5.82 18.33
C LEU A 73 -8.96 -6.19 18.69
N ALA A 74 -8.26 -5.32 19.44
CA ALA A 74 -6.85 -5.52 19.78
C ALA A 74 -6.59 -6.78 20.62
N PRO A 75 -7.39 -7.12 21.67
CA PRO A 75 -7.24 -8.39 22.38
C PRO A 75 -7.44 -9.63 21.50
N VAL A 76 -8.38 -9.56 20.54
CA VAL A 76 -8.63 -10.67 19.60
C VAL A 76 -7.46 -10.82 18.63
N ALA A 77 -6.95 -9.71 18.09
CA ALA A 77 -5.78 -9.72 17.22
C ALA A 77 -4.55 -10.28 17.95
N ALA A 78 -4.31 -9.85 19.19
CA ALA A 78 -3.18 -10.31 19.98
C ALA A 78 -3.23 -11.83 20.22
N GLN A 79 -4.41 -12.36 20.59
CA GLN A 79 -4.57 -13.81 20.75
C GLN A 79 -4.35 -14.58 19.44
N ARG A 80 -4.90 -14.10 18.32
CA ARG A 80 -4.68 -14.73 17.01
C ARG A 80 -3.21 -14.73 16.61
N LEU A 81 -2.47 -13.66 16.88
CA LEU A 81 -1.03 -13.60 16.63
C LEU A 81 -0.25 -14.62 17.46
N LEU A 82 -0.57 -14.76 18.76
CA LEU A 82 0.03 -15.79 19.61
C LEU A 82 -0.24 -17.21 19.06
N ASP A 83 -1.48 -17.48 18.64
CA ASP A 83 -1.88 -18.78 18.07
C ASP A 83 -1.21 -19.05 16.70
N LEU A 84 -0.85 -17.99 15.96
CA LEU A 84 -0.06 -18.05 14.73
C LEU A 84 1.45 -18.22 14.97
N GLY A 85 1.88 -18.28 16.22
CA GLY A 85 3.26 -18.54 16.62
C GLY A 85 4.12 -17.28 16.79
N TYR A 86 3.52 -16.10 16.88
CA TYR A 86 4.26 -14.89 17.29
C TYR A 86 4.51 -14.92 18.79
N SER A 87 5.75 -14.70 19.22
CA SER A 87 6.15 -14.88 20.62
C SER A 87 6.16 -13.59 21.45
N ASP A 88 6.26 -12.43 20.81
CA ASP A 88 6.41 -11.13 21.50
C ASP A 88 5.29 -10.13 21.14
N VAL A 89 4.07 -10.50 21.53
CA VAL A 89 2.84 -9.75 21.26
C VAL A 89 2.38 -8.99 22.50
N ALA A 90 2.08 -7.70 22.33
CA ALA A 90 1.56 -6.83 23.38
C ALA A 90 0.38 -5.99 22.91
N LEU A 91 -0.43 -5.53 23.87
CA LEU A 91 -1.42 -4.47 23.66
C LEU A 91 -0.79 -3.10 23.91
N LEU A 92 -1.17 -2.09 23.14
CA LEU A 92 -0.83 -0.71 23.46
C LEU A 92 -1.63 -0.25 24.69
N ASP A 93 -0.94 0.25 25.71
CA ASP A 93 -1.57 0.78 26.92
C ASP A 93 -2.55 1.91 26.59
N GLY A 94 -3.82 1.74 26.97
CA GLY A 94 -4.90 2.67 26.69
C GLY A 94 -5.29 2.82 25.20
N GLY A 95 -4.75 2.00 24.29
CA GLY A 95 -5.04 2.07 22.86
C GLY A 95 -4.67 3.42 22.22
N LEU A 96 -5.41 3.83 21.19
CA LEU A 96 -5.21 5.11 20.51
C LEU A 96 -5.35 6.30 21.48
N SER A 97 -6.34 6.24 22.37
CA SER A 97 -6.55 7.27 23.39
C SER A 97 -5.39 7.35 24.40
N GLY A 98 -4.76 6.22 24.73
CA GLY A 98 -3.54 6.16 25.55
C GLY A 98 -2.36 6.86 24.88
N TRP A 99 -2.16 6.64 23.57
CA TRP A 99 -1.15 7.36 22.78
C TRP A 99 -1.34 8.88 22.86
N ARG A 100 -2.57 9.35 22.63
CA ARG A 100 -2.93 10.77 22.69
C ARG A 100 -2.69 11.37 24.07
N ASN A 101 -3.14 10.67 25.13
CA ASN A 101 -3.04 11.14 26.50
C ASN A 101 -1.58 11.22 26.98
N ALA A 102 -0.69 10.38 26.44
CA ALA A 102 0.74 10.43 26.70
C ALA A 102 1.48 11.55 25.92
N GLY A 103 0.75 12.36 25.15
CA GLY A 103 1.29 13.44 24.32
C GLY A 103 1.88 12.98 22.99
N GLY A 104 1.55 11.77 22.53
CA GLY A 104 1.97 11.28 21.22
C GLY A 104 1.22 11.98 20.09
N GLU A 105 1.96 12.39 19.05
CA GLU A 105 1.38 13.01 17.85
C GLU A 105 0.50 11.99 17.10
N LEU A 106 -0.64 12.45 16.58
CA LEU A 106 -1.57 11.64 15.79
C LEU A 106 -1.75 12.26 14.41
N PHE A 107 -1.80 11.39 13.41
CA PHE A 107 -1.93 11.73 12.01
C PHE A 107 -3.23 11.16 11.46
N ARG A 108 -3.74 11.79 10.40
CA ARG A 108 -4.87 11.31 9.59
C ARG A 108 -4.36 10.88 8.22
N ASP A 109 -5.27 10.36 7.40
CA ASP A 109 -5.00 9.79 6.06
C ASP A 109 -4.23 8.45 6.14
N VAL A 110 -3.59 8.05 5.05
CA VAL A 110 -2.84 6.79 4.92
C VAL A 110 -1.46 7.07 4.33
N ASN A 111 -0.52 6.14 4.56
CA ASN A 111 0.86 6.22 4.07
C ASN A 111 1.58 7.50 4.52
N VAL A 112 1.26 7.98 5.71
CA VAL A 112 1.68 9.26 6.26
C VAL A 112 3.20 9.44 6.27
N PRO A 113 4.03 8.45 6.67
CA PRO A 113 5.49 8.60 6.62
C PRO A 113 6.00 9.02 5.24
N SER A 114 5.50 8.38 4.18
CA SER A 114 5.90 8.66 2.80
C SER A 114 5.45 10.05 2.34
N LYS A 115 4.22 10.44 2.68
CA LYS A 115 3.64 11.74 2.30
C LYS A 115 4.33 12.89 3.03
N ALA A 116 4.50 12.75 4.33
CA ALA A 116 5.18 13.74 5.16
C ALA A 116 6.65 13.88 4.75
N PHE A 117 7.31 12.78 4.36
CA PHE A 117 8.64 12.84 3.78
C PHE A 117 8.67 13.59 2.44
N GLY A 118 7.68 13.39 1.56
CA GLY A 118 7.54 14.17 0.34
C GLY A 118 7.49 15.68 0.58
N GLU A 119 6.72 16.12 1.58
CA GLU A 119 6.65 17.53 1.97
C GLU A 119 7.97 18.04 2.58
N LEU A 120 8.67 17.21 3.37
CA LEU A 120 10.02 17.55 3.86
C LEU A 120 11.02 17.75 2.71
N VAL A 121 10.95 16.92 1.66
CA VAL A 121 11.82 17.07 0.48
C VAL A 121 11.57 18.42 -0.22
N GLU A 122 10.32 18.82 -0.44
CA GLU A 122 10.02 20.14 -1.02
C GLU A 122 10.49 21.28 -0.12
N ALA A 123 10.28 21.18 1.20
CA ALA A 123 10.69 22.20 2.17
C ALA A 123 12.21 22.43 2.17
N GLU A 124 13.01 21.36 2.17
CA GLU A 124 14.48 21.42 2.27
C GLU A 124 15.16 21.71 0.92
N ARG A 125 14.65 21.16 -0.18
CA ARG A 125 15.28 21.26 -1.51
C ARG A 125 14.66 22.32 -2.40
N HIS A 126 13.55 22.92 -1.97
CA HIS A 126 12.77 23.86 -2.77
C HIS A 126 12.44 23.29 -4.15
N THR A 127 11.97 22.04 -4.17
CA THR A 127 11.66 21.30 -5.40
C THR A 127 10.81 22.17 -6.33
N PRO A 128 11.27 22.46 -7.57
CA PRO A 128 10.56 23.37 -8.45
C PRO A 128 9.14 22.87 -8.76
N SER A 129 8.17 23.79 -8.77
CA SER A 129 6.79 23.46 -9.13
C SER A 129 6.14 24.57 -9.96
N LEU A 130 5.25 24.17 -10.87
CA LEU A 130 4.42 25.06 -11.69
C LEU A 130 2.96 24.93 -11.26
N ALA A 131 2.24 26.04 -11.21
CA ALA A 131 0.80 26.06 -11.01
C ALA A 131 0.06 25.41 -12.20
N ALA A 132 -1.17 24.96 -11.97
CA ALA A 132 -1.98 24.33 -13.01
C ALA A 132 -2.21 25.28 -14.20
N GLU A 133 -2.46 26.56 -13.93
CA GLU A 133 -2.63 27.63 -14.92
C GLU A 133 -1.37 27.89 -15.75
N GLU A 134 -0.19 27.79 -15.13
CA GLU A 134 1.09 27.92 -15.86
C GLU A 134 1.30 26.74 -16.81
N VAL A 135 0.97 25.53 -16.38
CA VAL A 135 1.07 24.33 -17.23
C VAL A 135 0.01 24.34 -18.34
N GLN A 136 -1.22 24.78 -18.07
CA GLN A 136 -2.24 24.99 -19.10
C GLN A 136 -1.75 25.99 -20.16
N ALA A 137 -1.15 27.11 -19.74
CA ALA A 137 -0.58 28.10 -20.67
C ALA A 137 0.55 27.52 -21.55
N LEU A 138 1.36 26.60 -21.01
CA LEU A 138 2.36 25.87 -21.80
C LEU A 138 1.71 24.98 -22.87
N LEU A 139 0.64 24.27 -22.52
CA LEU A 139 -0.12 23.45 -23.46
C LEU A 139 -0.75 24.30 -24.56
N ASP A 140 -1.37 25.43 -24.18
CA ASP A 140 -2.01 26.36 -25.11
C ASP A 140 -0.99 26.98 -26.09
N ALA A 141 0.21 27.29 -25.59
CA ALA A 141 1.33 27.79 -26.40
C ALA A 141 2.02 26.70 -27.23
N ARG A 142 1.64 25.42 -27.07
CA ARG A 142 2.32 24.26 -27.67
C ARG A 142 3.82 24.25 -27.35
N ALA A 143 4.16 24.60 -26.11
CA ALA A 143 5.53 24.62 -25.65
C ALA A 143 6.17 23.21 -25.76
N ASP A 144 7.47 23.18 -25.95
CA ASP A 144 8.26 21.93 -25.94
C ASP A 144 8.39 21.42 -24.49
N ALA A 145 7.40 20.63 -24.07
CA ALA A 145 7.29 20.07 -22.73
C ALA A 145 6.62 18.68 -22.76
N VAL A 146 7.03 17.82 -21.82
CA VAL A 146 6.39 16.53 -21.56
C VAL A 146 5.84 16.50 -20.13
N ILE A 147 4.65 15.93 -19.96
CA ILE A 147 4.01 15.74 -18.65
C ILE A 147 4.03 14.25 -18.32
N LEU A 148 4.75 13.87 -17.27
CA LEU A 148 4.98 12.49 -16.86
C LEU A 148 4.20 12.18 -15.57
N ASP A 149 3.26 11.23 -15.64
CA ASP A 149 2.44 10.83 -14.51
C ASP A 149 3.13 9.71 -13.72
N ALA A 150 3.51 10.01 -12.46
CA ALA A 150 4.29 9.14 -11.59
C ALA A 150 3.48 8.07 -10.84
N ARG A 151 2.16 8.02 -11.04
CA ARG A 151 1.24 7.09 -10.36
C ARG A 151 1.25 5.70 -11.00
N ARG A 152 0.44 4.79 -10.45
CA ARG A 152 0.13 3.52 -11.12
C ARG A 152 -0.63 3.78 -12.43
N PHE A 153 -0.53 2.82 -13.35
CA PHE A 153 -1.17 2.94 -14.66
C PHE A 153 -2.70 3.03 -14.56
N ASP A 154 -3.32 2.29 -13.63
CA ASP A 154 -4.77 2.32 -13.39
C ASP A 154 -5.25 3.70 -12.86
N GLU A 155 -4.45 4.35 -12.01
CA GLU A 155 -4.74 5.71 -11.53
C GLU A 155 -4.67 6.73 -12.68
N TYR A 156 -3.67 6.60 -13.56
CA TYR A 156 -3.53 7.43 -14.76
C TYR A 156 -4.70 7.22 -15.73
N GLN A 157 -5.14 5.97 -15.94
CA GLN A 157 -6.31 5.67 -16.78
C GLN A 157 -7.61 6.24 -16.20
N THR A 158 -7.74 6.29 -14.88
CA THR A 158 -8.92 6.86 -14.23
C THR A 158 -9.08 8.34 -14.56
N MET A 159 -8.00 9.12 -14.44
CA MET A 159 -7.94 10.52 -14.84
C MET A 159 -6.50 10.98 -15.02
N SER A 160 -6.23 11.87 -15.96
CA SER A 160 -4.88 12.33 -16.31
C SER A 160 -4.85 13.78 -16.80
N ILE A 161 -3.67 14.41 -16.72
CA ILE A 161 -3.44 15.74 -17.29
C ILE A 161 -3.40 15.63 -18.83
N PRO A 162 -3.99 16.57 -19.60
CA PRO A 162 -3.99 16.50 -21.05
C PRO A 162 -2.59 16.32 -21.66
N GLY A 163 -2.45 15.33 -22.53
CA GLY A 163 -1.16 15.00 -23.15
C GLY A 163 -0.18 14.25 -22.24
N GLY A 164 -0.57 13.94 -21.00
CA GLY A 164 0.26 13.20 -20.05
C GLY A 164 0.66 11.81 -20.54
N ILE A 165 1.80 11.33 -20.05
CA ILE A 165 2.39 10.01 -20.34
C ILE A 165 2.58 9.29 -19.01
N SER A 166 2.07 8.06 -18.87
CA SER A 166 2.33 7.27 -17.67
C SER A 166 3.80 6.84 -17.59
N VAL A 167 4.47 7.25 -16.51
CA VAL A 167 5.85 6.88 -16.16
C VAL A 167 5.93 6.73 -14.63
N PRO A 168 5.55 5.56 -14.08
CA PRO A 168 5.53 5.33 -12.63
C PRO A 168 6.86 5.73 -11.96
N GLY A 169 6.81 6.25 -10.73
CA GLY A 169 7.92 7.01 -10.13
C GLY A 169 9.35 6.47 -10.31
N ALA A 170 9.57 5.16 -10.10
CA ALA A 170 10.91 4.55 -10.25
C ALA A 170 11.41 4.50 -11.70
N GLU A 171 10.49 4.53 -12.68
CA GLU A 171 10.80 4.53 -14.12
C GLU A 171 11.29 5.90 -14.60
N LEU A 172 11.05 7.00 -13.87
CA LEU A 172 11.32 8.36 -14.36
C LEU A 172 12.77 8.54 -14.83
N VAL A 173 13.75 8.24 -13.99
CA VAL A 173 15.18 8.39 -14.34
C VAL A 173 15.60 7.43 -15.45
N LEU A 174 14.99 6.25 -15.51
CA LEU A 174 15.29 5.21 -16.49
C LEU A 174 14.78 5.59 -17.89
N ARG A 175 13.61 6.23 -17.98
CA ARG A 175 12.88 6.45 -19.24
C ARG A 175 12.99 7.87 -19.78
N VAL A 176 13.31 8.87 -18.95
CA VAL A 176 13.22 10.30 -19.32
C VAL A 176 14.04 10.67 -20.54
N ALA A 177 15.20 10.06 -20.77
CA ALA A 177 16.05 10.40 -21.92
C ALA A 177 15.44 10.01 -23.27
N GLU A 178 14.57 8.99 -23.32
CA GLU A 178 13.82 8.62 -24.54
C GLU A 178 12.58 9.50 -24.73
N LEU A 179 12.04 10.06 -23.63
CA LEU A 179 10.82 10.87 -23.65
C LEU A 179 11.11 12.38 -23.83
N ALA A 180 12.27 12.84 -23.39
CA ALA A 180 12.74 14.22 -23.48
C ALA A 180 14.23 14.27 -23.89
N PRO A 181 14.59 13.77 -25.10
CA PRO A 181 15.98 13.68 -25.54
C PRO A 181 16.64 15.05 -25.78
N ASP A 182 15.85 16.09 -26.11
CA ASP A 182 16.36 17.46 -26.22
C ASP A 182 16.49 18.06 -24.81
N PRO A 183 17.67 18.54 -24.39
CA PRO A 183 17.87 19.12 -23.06
C PRO A 183 17.06 20.41 -22.83
N ARG A 184 16.45 20.98 -23.86
CA ARG A 184 15.58 22.16 -23.75
C ARG A 184 14.13 21.78 -23.48
N THR A 185 13.71 20.56 -23.81
CA THR A 185 12.36 20.06 -23.52
C THR A 185 12.14 20.09 -22.02
N ARG A 186 11.07 20.74 -21.58
CA ARG A 186 10.71 20.81 -20.16
C ARG A 186 10.10 19.48 -19.71
N VAL A 187 10.54 18.99 -18.56
CA VAL A 187 9.96 17.78 -17.94
C VAL A 187 9.10 18.20 -16.77
N ILE A 188 7.80 17.91 -16.86
CA ILE A 188 6.83 18.20 -15.80
C ILE A 188 6.38 16.86 -15.20
N VAL A 189 6.54 16.66 -13.90
CA VAL A 189 6.06 15.43 -13.24
C VAL A 189 4.75 15.72 -12.51
N ASN A 190 3.71 14.92 -12.72
CA ASN A 190 2.47 15.01 -11.96
C ASN A 190 2.16 13.74 -11.16
N CYS A 191 1.24 13.89 -10.20
CA CYS A 191 0.49 12.80 -9.62
C CYS A 191 -0.95 13.28 -9.36
N ALA A 192 -1.66 12.67 -8.42
CA ALA A 192 -3.00 13.11 -8.05
C ALA A 192 -2.99 14.34 -7.12
N GLY A 193 -2.10 14.33 -6.12
CA GLY A 193 -1.85 15.42 -5.18
C GLY A 193 -0.43 15.95 -5.33
N ARG A 194 0.42 15.75 -4.31
CA ARG A 194 1.77 16.36 -4.24
C ARG A 194 2.92 15.36 -4.11
N THR A 195 2.78 14.33 -3.28
CA THR A 195 3.90 13.46 -2.86
C THR A 195 4.72 12.89 -4.03
N ARG A 196 4.07 12.15 -4.94
CA ARG A 196 4.77 11.44 -6.03
C ARG A 196 5.35 12.39 -7.09
N SER A 197 4.75 13.57 -7.30
CA SER A 197 5.31 14.57 -8.21
C SER A 197 6.53 15.28 -7.61
N ILE A 198 6.55 15.55 -6.30
CA ILE A 198 7.74 16.07 -5.60
C ILE A 198 8.87 15.05 -5.68
N ILE A 199 8.62 13.80 -5.24
CA ILE A 199 9.63 12.73 -5.25
C ILE A 199 10.14 12.46 -6.68
N GLY A 200 9.25 12.41 -7.67
CA GLY A 200 9.64 12.20 -9.06
C GLY A 200 10.46 13.35 -9.64
N THR A 201 10.06 14.60 -9.38
CA THR A 201 10.82 15.79 -9.81
C THR A 201 12.20 15.81 -9.17
N GLN A 202 12.27 15.61 -7.86
CA GLN A 202 13.54 15.61 -7.13
C GLN A 202 14.41 14.41 -7.50
N SER A 203 13.83 13.29 -7.94
CA SER A 203 14.56 12.13 -8.48
C SER A 203 15.34 12.51 -9.74
N LEU A 204 14.68 13.21 -10.67
CA LEU A 204 15.30 13.67 -11.91
C LEU A 204 16.39 14.73 -11.64
N LEU A 205 16.16 15.62 -10.67
CA LEU A 205 17.14 16.63 -10.24
C LEU A 205 18.35 16.00 -9.55
N ASN A 206 18.14 15.04 -8.64
CA ASN A 206 19.22 14.32 -7.97
C ASN A 206 20.05 13.51 -8.97
N ALA A 207 19.39 12.91 -9.97
CA ALA A 207 20.04 12.27 -11.11
C ALA A 207 20.62 13.28 -12.14
N GLY A 208 20.51 14.59 -11.90
CA GLY A 208 21.21 15.64 -12.66
C GLY A 208 20.89 15.70 -14.15
N ILE A 209 19.66 15.37 -14.57
CA ILE A 209 19.28 15.47 -15.99
C ILE A 209 19.43 16.92 -16.50
N PRO A 210 19.75 17.13 -17.79
CA PRO A 210 20.01 18.47 -18.31
C PRO A 210 18.74 19.31 -18.49
N ASN A 211 17.58 18.65 -18.56
CA ASN A 211 16.29 19.29 -18.80
C ASN A 211 15.87 20.20 -17.63
N PRO A 212 15.15 21.30 -17.89
CA PRO A 212 14.44 22.01 -16.84
C PRO A 212 13.29 21.12 -16.32
N VAL A 213 13.28 20.85 -15.02
CA VAL A 213 12.32 19.96 -14.37
C VAL A 213 11.46 20.72 -13.37
N ALA A 214 10.16 20.43 -13.33
CA ALA A 214 9.26 20.91 -12.28
C ALA A 214 8.14 19.90 -11.98
N ALA A 215 7.60 19.92 -10.77
CA ALA A 215 6.36 19.25 -10.45
C ALA A 215 5.17 20.06 -10.96
N LEU A 216 4.10 19.40 -11.40
CA LEU A 216 2.77 20.04 -11.45
C LEU A 216 2.27 20.17 -10.01
N ARG A 217 2.17 21.41 -9.53
CA ARG A 217 1.74 21.71 -8.16
C ARG A 217 0.32 21.19 -7.95
N ASN A 218 0.15 20.36 -6.92
CA ASN A 218 -1.12 19.76 -6.50
C ASN A 218 -1.77 18.81 -7.53
N GLY A 219 -1.07 18.43 -8.61
CA GLY A 219 -1.47 17.34 -9.50
C GLY A 219 -2.85 17.49 -10.15
N THR A 220 -3.54 16.37 -10.36
CA THR A 220 -4.90 16.37 -10.92
C THR A 220 -5.93 17.06 -10.01
N ILE A 221 -5.73 17.02 -8.68
CA ILE A 221 -6.54 17.80 -7.74
C ILE A 221 -6.42 19.30 -8.07
N GLY A 222 -5.19 19.80 -8.16
CA GLY A 222 -4.91 21.20 -8.49
C GLY A 222 -5.53 21.60 -9.84
N TRP A 223 -5.43 20.72 -10.83
CA TRP A 223 -6.04 20.90 -12.15
C TRP A 223 -7.56 21.06 -12.07
N THR A 224 -8.25 20.17 -11.34
CA THR A 224 -9.70 20.27 -11.09
C THR A 224 -10.07 21.50 -10.29
N LEU A 225 -9.27 21.86 -9.27
CA LEU A 225 -9.51 23.05 -8.46
C LEU A 225 -9.36 24.34 -9.29
N ALA A 226 -8.44 24.37 -10.25
CA ALA A 226 -8.26 25.46 -11.22
C ALA A 226 -9.37 25.52 -12.29
N GLY A 227 -10.33 24.58 -12.28
CA GLY A 227 -11.41 24.52 -13.28
C GLY A 227 -10.96 24.04 -14.65
N GLN A 228 -9.81 23.37 -14.73
CA GLN A 228 -9.25 22.86 -15.98
C GLN A 228 -9.70 21.41 -16.23
N GLN A 229 -9.69 20.99 -17.50
CA GLN A 229 -10.26 19.72 -17.93
C GLN A 229 -9.22 18.58 -17.87
N LEU A 230 -9.57 17.48 -17.20
CA LEU A 230 -8.79 16.23 -17.22
C LEU A 230 -9.14 15.37 -18.44
N GLU A 231 -8.21 14.52 -18.87
CA GLU A 231 -8.45 13.40 -19.78
C GLU A 231 -8.75 12.10 -19.00
N HIS A 232 -9.45 11.14 -19.61
CA HIS A 232 -9.82 9.85 -19.01
C HIS A 232 -9.57 8.70 -19.99
N GLY A 233 -9.25 7.50 -19.50
CA GLY A 233 -9.04 6.30 -20.31
C GLY A 233 -7.79 6.35 -21.20
N GLN A 234 -6.87 7.27 -20.93
CA GLN A 234 -5.66 7.46 -21.74
C GLN A 234 -4.69 6.28 -21.62
N THR A 235 -3.90 6.03 -22.66
CA THR A 235 -3.01 4.86 -22.73
C THR A 235 -1.56 5.19 -23.06
N ARG A 236 -1.20 6.48 -23.18
CA ARG A 236 0.20 6.91 -23.38
C ARG A 236 1.06 6.41 -22.22
N ARG A 237 2.16 5.73 -22.53
CA ARG A 237 3.06 5.08 -21.57
C ARG A 237 4.49 5.12 -22.09
N PHE A 238 5.48 5.03 -21.18
CA PHE A 238 6.88 4.84 -21.55
C PHE A 238 7.09 3.59 -22.40
N GLY A 239 8.21 3.56 -23.15
CA GLY A 239 8.63 2.43 -23.98
C GLY A 239 9.93 1.77 -23.51
N ALA A 240 10.40 0.80 -24.30
CA ALA A 240 11.75 0.26 -24.16
C ALA A 240 12.80 1.35 -24.39
N ILE A 241 13.99 1.16 -23.82
CA ILE A 241 15.10 2.12 -23.89
C ILE A 241 16.32 1.49 -24.58
N SER A 242 17.23 2.32 -25.08
CA SER A 242 18.53 1.84 -25.54
C SER A 242 19.46 1.43 -24.38
N GLN A 243 20.46 0.59 -24.65
CA GLN A 243 21.48 0.25 -23.65
C GLN A 243 22.34 1.46 -23.26
N ASP A 244 22.53 2.43 -24.17
CA ASP A 244 23.26 3.66 -23.87
C ASP A 244 22.48 4.54 -22.88
N THR A 245 21.17 4.70 -23.09
CA THR A 245 20.25 5.35 -22.15
C THR A 245 20.33 4.69 -20.78
N ARG A 246 20.19 3.35 -20.73
CA ARG A 246 20.24 2.58 -19.50
C ARG A 246 21.55 2.80 -18.74
N LYS A 247 22.69 2.64 -19.42
CA LYS A 247 24.02 2.74 -18.81
C LYS A 247 24.29 4.14 -18.24
N ALA A 248 23.92 5.19 -18.99
CA ALA A 248 24.08 6.56 -18.52
C ALA A 248 23.20 6.84 -17.30
N ALA A 249 21.93 6.42 -17.32
CA ALA A 249 21.02 6.57 -16.19
C ALA A 249 21.49 5.79 -14.95
N ALA A 250 21.95 4.55 -15.13
CA ALA A 250 22.42 3.67 -14.04
C ALA A 250 23.62 4.26 -13.30
N GLN A 251 24.57 4.86 -14.02
CA GLN A 251 25.70 5.55 -13.40
C GLN A 251 25.25 6.71 -12.49
N ARG A 252 24.25 7.49 -12.92
CA ARG A 252 23.72 8.60 -12.13
C ARG A 252 22.91 8.12 -10.95
N ALA A 253 22.03 7.14 -11.15
CA ALA A 253 21.23 6.54 -10.09
C ALA A 253 22.10 5.92 -9.01
N ARG A 254 23.18 5.22 -9.39
CA ARG A 254 24.15 4.69 -8.43
C ARG A 254 24.81 5.79 -7.61
N ALA A 255 25.21 6.90 -8.21
CA ALA A 255 25.78 8.03 -7.47
C ALA A 255 24.78 8.67 -6.48
N VAL A 256 23.48 8.68 -6.81
CA VAL A 256 22.42 9.13 -5.88
C VAL A 256 22.27 8.15 -4.72
N ALA A 257 22.27 6.85 -4.99
CA ALA A 257 22.21 5.81 -3.97
C ALA A 257 23.42 5.88 -3.02
N ASP A 258 24.63 6.02 -3.55
CA ASP A 258 25.85 6.17 -2.76
C ASP A 258 25.81 7.43 -1.88
N ARG A 259 25.30 8.57 -2.41
CA ARG A 259 25.13 9.80 -1.64
C ARG A 259 24.13 9.62 -0.48
N ALA A 260 23.08 8.83 -0.67
CA ALA A 260 22.10 8.51 0.36
C ALA A 260 22.58 7.47 1.38
N GLY A 261 23.77 6.88 1.19
CA GLY A 261 24.29 5.83 2.07
C GLY A 261 23.63 4.47 1.86
N VAL A 262 23.11 4.19 0.66
CA VAL A 262 22.52 2.89 0.33
C VAL A 262 23.59 1.80 0.34
N GLU A 263 23.31 0.70 1.04
CA GLU A 263 24.23 -0.45 1.15
C GLU A 263 24.25 -1.27 -0.16
N ARG A 264 25.31 -2.08 -0.33
CA ARG A 264 25.48 -2.96 -1.49
C ARG A 264 25.56 -4.40 -1.02
N LEU A 265 24.85 -5.30 -1.68
CA LEU A 265 24.94 -6.74 -1.44
C LEU A 265 25.12 -7.48 -2.76
N ASP A 266 25.78 -8.62 -2.72
CA ASP A 266 25.64 -9.67 -3.71
C ASP A 266 24.71 -10.78 -3.16
N LEU A 267 24.52 -11.86 -3.92
CA LEU A 267 23.68 -13.00 -3.47
C LEU A 267 24.19 -13.65 -2.17
N ALA A 268 25.50 -13.65 -1.93
CA ALA A 268 26.07 -14.20 -0.70
C ALA A 268 25.76 -13.30 0.51
N GLY A 269 25.88 -11.98 0.33
CA GLY A 269 25.47 -10.99 1.34
C GLY A 269 23.97 -11.04 1.64
N LEU A 270 23.13 -11.24 0.62
CA LEU A 270 21.69 -11.47 0.83
C LEU A 270 21.43 -12.72 1.66
N ALA A 271 22.06 -13.85 1.32
CA ALA A 271 21.91 -15.09 2.07
C ALA A 271 22.34 -14.93 3.54
N GLN A 272 23.42 -14.19 3.80
CA GLN A 272 23.84 -13.85 5.16
C GLN A 272 22.76 -13.05 5.91
N TRP A 273 22.18 -12.02 5.29
CA TRP A 273 21.11 -11.25 5.91
C TRP A 273 19.82 -12.04 6.17
N GLN A 274 19.59 -13.13 5.42
CA GLN A 274 18.45 -14.03 5.63
C GLN A 274 18.72 -15.05 6.75
N ASP A 275 19.99 -15.39 7.00
CA ASP A 275 20.42 -16.29 8.09
C ASP A 275 20.47 -15.59 9.47
N GLU A 276 20.57 -14.26 9.48
CA GLU A 276 20.49 -13.44 10.70
C GLU A 276 19.05 -13.34 11.23
N HIS A 277 18.64 -14.35 12.01
CA HIS A 277 17.28 -14.49 12.53
C HIS A 277 16.85 -13.41 13.54
N ASP A 278 17.77 -12.60 14.04
CA ASP A 278 17.49 -11.47 14.94
C ASP A 278 17.02 -10.22 14.19
N ARG A 279 16.95 -10.26 12.86
CA ARG A 279 16.54 -9.14 12.00
C ARG A 279 15.48 -9.56 10.99
N THR A 280 14.69 -8.57 10.56
CA THR A 280 13.73 -8.69 9.47
C THR A 280 14.38 -8.20 8.18
N THR A 281 14.40 -9.04 7.15
CA THR A 281 14.93 -8.70 5.82
C THR A 281 13.84 -8.88 4.76
N TYR A 282 13.42 -7.80 4.11
CA TYR A 282 12.48 -7.84 2.99
C TYR A 282 13.23 -7.84 1.66
N LEU A 283 12.96 -8.84 0.81
CA LEU A 283 13.48 -8.91 -0.57
C LEU A 283 12.41 -8.42 -1.54
N LEU A 284 12.67 -7.29 -2.21
CA LEU A 284 11.65 -6.50 -2.90
C LEU A 284 12.07 -6.21 -4.35
N ASP A 285 11.25 -6.64 -5.30
CA ASP A 285 11.44 -6.35 -6.73
C ASP A 285 10.72 -5.05 -7.07
N VAL A 286 11.47 -4.06 -7.57
CA VAL A 286 10.94 -2.71 -7.84
C VAL A 286 10.60 -2.46 -9.31
N ARG A 287 10.72 -3.48 -10.16
CA ARG A 287 10.39 -3.40 -11.59
C ARG A 287 8.87 -3.39 -11.80
N THR A 288 8.44 -3.36 -13.06
CA THR A 288 7.01 -3.45 -13.37
C THR A 288 6.44 -4.82 -12.98
N PRO A 289 5.13 -4.92 -12.67
CA PRO A 289 4.49 -6.21 -12.42
C PRO A 289 4.69 -7.19 -13.58
N GLU A 290 4.69 -6.71 -14.82
CA GLU A 290 4.89 -7.53 -16.01
C GLU A 290 6.31 -8.12 -16.08
N GLU A 291 7.34 -7.35 -15.74
CA GLU A 291 8.72 -7.85 -15.65
C GLU A 291 8.89 -8.86 -14.51
N TYR A 292 8.26 -8.59 -13.36
CA TYR A 292 8.26 -9.52 -12.23
C TYR A 292 7.63 -10.85 -12.66
N GLU A 293 6.39 -10.87 -13.14
CA GLU A 293 5.69 -12.10 -13.52
C GLU A 293 6.40 -12.88 -14.64
N ALA A 294 7.11 -12.17 -15.53
CA ALA A 294 7.92 -12.79 -16.56
C ALA A 294 9.13 -13.57 -15.99
N GLY A 295 9.72 -13.11 -14.89
CA GLY A 295 10.83 -13.76 -14.20
C GLY A 295 11.36 -12.90 -13.05
N HIS A 296 11.42 -13.46 -11.84
CA HIS A 296 11.84 -12.78 -10.62
C HIS A 296 12.73 -13.66 -9.73
N LEU A 297 13.42 -13.05 -8.77
CA LEU A 297 14.20 -13.79 -7.78
C LEU A 297 13.25 -14.62 -6.90
N PRO A 298 13.59 -15.87 -6.57
CA PRO A 298 12.82 -16.67 -5.62
C PRO A 298 12.69 -15.98 -4.26
N GLY A 299 11.47 -15.97 -3.72
CA GLY A 299 11.16 -15.33 -2.44
C GLY A 299 11.11 -13.79 -2.46
N SER A 300 11.36 -13.14 -3.60
CA SER A 300 11.12 -11.69 -3.75
C SER A 300 9.63 -11.38 -3.83
N ARG A 301 9.23 -10.18 -3.40
CA ARG A 301 7.85 -9.66 -3.55
C ARG A 301 7.83 -8.55 -4.60
N SER A 302 6.86 -8.58 -5.50
CA SER A 302 6.62 -7.47 -6.44
C SER A 302 6.12 -6.23 -5.70
N THR A 303 6.90 -5.15 -5.76
CA THR A 303 6.59 -3.85 -5.16
C THR A 303 7.14 -2.74 -6.05
N PRO A 304 6.47 -2.38 -7.16
CA PRO A 304 6.98 -1.41 -8.12
C PRO A 304 7.48 -0.14 -7.44
N GLY A 305 8.70 0.30 -7.77
CA GLY A 305 9.50 1.16 -6.88
C GLY A 305 8.85 2.49 -6.51
N GLY A 306 8.08 3.10 -7.41
CA GLY A 306 7.33 4.32 -7.10
C GLY A 306 6.25 4.10 -6.04
N GLN A 307 5.59 2.94 -6.06
CA GLN A 307 4.61 2.55 -5.06
C GLN A 307 5.25 2.04 -3.78
N LEU A 308 6.41 1.37 -3.84
CA LEU A 308 7.16 1.02 -2.63
C LEU A 308 7.51 2.27 -1.83
N VAL A 309 7.94 3.36 -2.49
CA VAL A 309 8.23 4.64 -1.81
C VAL A 309 6.94 5.31 -1.32
N GLN A 310 5.85 5.27 -2.09
CA GLN A 310 4.58 5.90 -1.71
C GLN A 310 3.87 5.17 -0.56
N GLU A 311 3.87 3.84 -0.56
CA GLU A 311 3.06 2.99 0.33
C GLU A 311 3.96 2.03 1.14
N THR A 312 5.11 2.53 1.59
CA THR A 312 6.15 1.75 2.29
C THR A 312 5.59 0.86 3.41
N ASP A 313 4.64 1.39 4.20
CA ASP A 313 4.03 0.75 5.35
C ASP A 313 3.11 -0.45 5.02
N HIS A 314 2.67 -0.59 3.76
CA HIS A 314 1.92 -1.76 3.27
C HIS A 314 2.83 -2.99 3.03
N VAL A 315 4.15 -2.77 2.98
CA VAL A 315 5.15 -3.81 2.72
C VAL A 315 6.07 -3.96 3.92
N ALA A 316 6.84 -2.92 4.23
CA ALA A 316 7.78 -2.87 5.34
C ALA A 316 7.07 -2.31 6.58
N SER A 317 6.22 -3.13 7.21
CA SER A 317 5.47 -2.72 8.40
C SER A 317 6.26 -2.82 9.71
N VAL A 318 7.45 -3.45 9.68
CA VAL A 318 8.38 -3.49 10.82
C VAL A 318 9.34 -2.30 10.71
N ARG A 319 9.13 -1.24 11.50
CA ARG A 319 10.05 -0.09 11.51
C ARG A 319 11.38 -0.52 12.11
N GLY A 320 12.49 -0.19 11.45
CA GLY A 320 13.84 -0.64 11.82
C GLY A 320 14.31 -1.92 11.11
N ALA A 321 13.45 -2.54 10.29
CA ALA A 321 13.83 -3.67 9.44
C ALA A 321 14.78 -3.27 8.31
N ARG A 322 15.31 -4.29 7.61
CA ARG A 322 16.15 -4.17 6.42
C ARG A 322 15.38 -4.42 5.15
N LEU A 323 15.71 -3.68 4.11
CA LEU A 323 15.17 -3.85 2.77
C LEU A 323 16.32 -4.18 1.80
N VAL A 324 16.09 -5.13 0.89
CA VAL A 324 16.98 -5.43 -0.23
C VAL A 324 16.18 -5.27 -1.51
N LEU A 325 16.62 -4.34 -2.37
CA LEU A 325 15.93 -4.03 -3.62
C LEU A 325 16.57 -4.72 -4.80
N VAL A 326 15.71 -5.22 -5.69
CA VAL A 326 16.07 -5.93 -6.92
C VAL A 326 15.60 -5.13 -8.13
N ASP A 327 16.50 -4.95 -9.09
CA ASP A 327 16.19 -4.56 -10.46
C ASP A 327 17.15 -5.30 -11.43
N ASP A 328 16.95 -5.11 -12.74
CA ASP A 328 17.79 -5.66 -13.81
C ASP A 328 18.41 -4.56 -14.70
N ASP A 329 18.24 -3.30 -14.32
CA ASP A 329 18.61 -2.14 -15.11
C ASP A 329 19.66 -1.24 -14.45
N GLY A 330 19.81 -1.32 -13.12
CA GLY A 330 20.74 -0.52 -12.32
C GLY A 330 20.25 0.90 -12.02
N VAL A 331 18.99 1.25 -12.32
CA VAL A 331 18.40 2.57 -12.05
C VAL A 331 17.33 2.47 -10.97
N ARG A 332 16.32 1.63 -11.19
CA ARG A 332 15.08 1.61 -10.40
C ARG A 332 15.34 1.31 -8.93
N ALA A 333 16.10 0.26 -8.63
CA ALA A 333 16.49 -0.11 -7.27
C ALA A 333 17.35 0.95 -6.61
N ASN A 334 18.32 1.51 -7.34
CA ASN A 334 19.17 2.59 -6.81
C ASN A 334 18.36 3.85 -6.44
N MET A 335 17.45 4.29 -7.31
CA MET A 335 16.62 5.46 -7.06
C MET A 335 15.63 5.21 -5.92
N SER A 336 14.91 4.08 -5.92
CA SER A 336 14.00 3.73 -4.83
C SER A 336 14.72 3.56 -3.48
N ALA A 337 15.89 2.92 -3.46
CA ALA A 337 16.70 2.76 -2.25
C ALA A 337 17.16 4.11 -1.69
N SER A 338 17.53 5.06 -2.54
CA SER A 338 17.94 6.39 -2.08
C SER A 338 16.83 7.11 -1.31
N TRP A 339 15.57 6.92 -1.70
CA TRP A 339 14.43 7.50 -0.98
C TRP A 339 14.11 6.76 0.31
N LEU A 340 14.17 5.42 0.29
CA LEU A 340 13.99 4.63 1.51
C LEU A 340 15.07 4.94 2.55
N ALA A 341 16.33 5.11 2.13
CA ALA A 341 17.43 5.52 3.00
C ALA A 341 17.15 6.89 3.65
N GLN A 342 16.73 7.88 2.86
CA GLN A 342 16.33 9.21 3.35
C GLN A 342 15.11 9.17 4.28
N MET A 343 14.21 8.19 4.12
CA MET A 343 13.14 7.87 5.07
C MET A 343 13.63 7.07 6.29
N GLY A 344 14.93 6.94 6.49
CA GLY A 344 15.56 6.31 7.66
C GLY A 344 15.56 4.78 7.66
N TRP A 345 15.34 4.13 6.51
CA TRP A 345 15.43 2.68 6.38
C TRP A 345 16.87 2.21 6.20
N GLN A 346 17.20 1.05 6.78
CA GLN A 346 18.40 0.30 6.38
C GLN A 346 18.08 -0.42 5.07
N VAL A 347 18.71 0.01 3.97
CA VAL A 347 18.37 -0.49 2.63
C VAL A 347 19.62 -0.78 1.82
N ALA A 348 19.60 -1.92 1.12
CA ALA A 348 20.62 -2.33 0.19
C ALA A 348 20.04 -2.52 -1.23
N VAL A 349 20.90 -2.38 -2.23
CA VAL A 349 20.62 -2.82 -3.60
C VAL A 349 21.43 -4.09 -3.87
N LEU A 350 20.78 -5.07 -4.50
CA LEU A 350 21.38 -6.35 -4.84
C LEU A 350 22.11 -6.25 -6.19
N ASP A 351 23.43 -6.28 -6.14
CA ASP A 351 24.34 -6.21 -7.28
C ASP A 351 24.70 -7.60 -7.81
N GLY A 352 25.21 -7.65 -9.04
CA GLY A 352 25.78 -8.87 -9.63
C GLY A 352 24.76 -9.90 -10.11
N LEU A 353 23.47 -9.54 -10.19
CA LEU A 353 22.43 -10.39 -10.74
C LEU A 353 22.61 -10.60 -12.25
N SER A 354 22.20 -11.79 -12.70
CA SER A 354 22.15 -12.23 -14.08
C SER A 354 20.74 -12.68 -14.45
N ASP A 355 20.44 -12.81 -15.74
CA ASP A 355 19.13 -13.29 -16.23
C ASP A 355 18.74 -14.66 -15.62
N ALA A 356 19.72 -15.48 -15.24
CA ALA A 356 19.49 -16.80 -14.64
C ALA A 356 18.95 -16.73 -13.21
N ASP A 357 19.20 -15.64 -12.49
CA ASP A 357 18.73 -15.45 -11.10
C ASP A 357 17.22 -15.15 -11.05
N PHE A 358 16.66 -14.61 -12.15
CA PHE A 358 15.24 -14.32 -12.33
C PHE A 358 14.44 -15.58 -12.74
N SER A 359 14.54 -16.61 -11.92
CA SER A 359 14.09 -17.98 -12.24
C SER A 359 12.62 -18.29 -11.92
N GLU A 360 12.04 -17.65 -10.91
CA GLU A 360 10.63 -17.86 -10.50
C GLU A 360 9.72 -17.00 -11.37
N ARG A 361 8.52 -17.49 -11.70
CA ARG A 361 7.60 -16.84 -12.66
C ARG A 361 6.18 -16.83 -12.14
N GLY A 362 5.39 -15.88 -12.64
CA GLY A 362 4.00 -15.68 -12.26
C GLY A 362 3.83 -14.67 -11.13
N ALA A 363 2.58 -14.52 -10.66
CA ALA A 363 2.26 -13.59 -9.60
C ALA A 363 2.84 -14.04 -8.25
N TRP A 364 3.15 -13.06 -7.39
CA TRP A 364 3.65 -13.32 -6.04
C TRP A 364 2.67 -14.16 -5.22
N SER A 365 3.16 -15.25 -4.63
CA SER A 365 2.39 -16.07 -3.69
C SER A 365 2.64 -15.60 -2.26
N ALA A 366 1.64 -14.95 -1.66
CA ALA A 366 1.76 -14.47 -0.29
C ALA A 366 1.96 -15.64 0.69
N PRO A 367 2.89 -15.55 1.67
CA PRO A 367 3.01 -16.54 2.72
C PRO A 367 1.77 -16.50 3.60
N LEU A 368 1.05 -17.63 3.68
CA LEU A 368 -0.17 -17.78 4.46
C LEU A 368 0.04 -18.76 5.62
N PRO A 369 -0.65 -18.58 6.74
CA PRO A 369 -0.69 -19.58 7.79
C PRO A 369 -1.46 -20.82 7.33
N ARG A 370 -1.40 -21.88 8.14
CA ARG A 370 -2.18 -23.10 7.89
C ARG A 370 -3.67 -22.75 7.74
N GLN A 371 -4.23 -23.08 6.59
CA GLN A 371 -5.63 -22.81 6.28
C GLN A 371 -6.55 -23.66 7.16
N PRO A 372 -7.60 -23.08 7.77
CA PRO A 372 -8.55 -23.86 8.57
C PRO A 372 -9.41 -24.77 7.68
N ARG A 373 -9.78 -25.93 8.22
CA ARG A 373 -10.71 -26.86 7.57
C ARG A 373 -12.09 -26.21 7.49
N ALA A 374 -12.75 -26.35 6.35
CA ALA A 374 -14.12 -25.93 6.13
C ALA A 374 -14.83 -26.95 5.23
N ASP A 375 -16.10 -27.23 5.53
CA ASP A 375 -16.94 -28.00 4.62
C ASP A 375 -17.36 -27.09 3.46
N THR A 376 -17.17 -27.56 2.23
CA THR A 376 -17.41 -26.76 1.02
C THR A 376 -18.74 -27.11 0.36
N ILE A 377 -19.23 -26.16 -0.42
CA ILE A 377 -20.39 -26.32 -1.32
C ILE A 377 -20.03 -25.75 -2.68
N ASP A 378 -20.37 -26.46 -3.75
CA ASP A 378 -20.18 -26.01 -5.13
C ASP A 378 -21.26 -24.97 -5.54
N PRO A 379 -20.96 -24.06 -6.49
CA PRO A 379 -21.86 -22.97 -6.87
C PRO A 379 -23.26 -23.40 -7.32
N THR A 380 -23.37 -24.52 -8.04
CA THR A 380 -24.66 -25.06 -8.49
C THR A 380 -25.53 -25.51 -7.33
N THR A 381 -24.95 -26.19 -6.34
CA THR A 381 -25.67 -26.60 -5.13
C THR A 381 -26.10 -25.38 -4.30
N LEU A 382 -25.28 -24.33 -4.23
CA LEU A 382 -25.70 -23.07 -3.60
C LEU A 382 -26.88 -22.43 -4.34
N ALA A 383 -26.88 -22.42 -5.67
CA ALA A 383 -27.99 -21.89 -6.46
C ALA A 383 -29.31 -22.62 -6.14
N ASP A 384 -29.28 -23.95 -6.04
CA ASP A 384 -30.45 -24.75 -5.62
C ASP A 384 -30.90 -24.38 -4.20
N TRP A 385 -29.96 -24.20 -3.27
CA TRP A 385 -30.25 -23.82 -1.87
C TRP A 385 -30.81 -22.41 -1.70
N LEU A 386 -30.59 -21.52 -2.67
CA LEU A 386 -31.14 -20.17 -2.70
C LEU A 386 -32.56 -20.13 -3.30
N GLY A 387 -33.03 -21.23 -3.90
CA GLY A 387 -34.41 -21.36 -4.38
C GLY A 387 -35.45 -21.42 -3.26
N GLU A 388 -35.03 -21.77 -2.04
CA GLU A 388 -35.88 -21.84 -0.85
C GLU A 388 -35.33 -20.89 0.24
N PRO A 389 -36.18 -20.32 1.11
CA PRO A 389 -35.73 -19.54 2.24
C PRO A 389 -34.94 -20.41 3.24
N GLY A 390 -34.05 -19.80 4.02
CA GLY A 390 -33.29 -20.47 5.09
C GLY A 390 -31.77 -20.50 4.90
N THR A 391 -31.28 -20.21 3.69
CA THR A 391 -29.84 -20.06 3.40
C THR A 391 -29.42 -18.60 3.47
N ARG A 392 -28.41 -18.27 4.29
CA ARG A 392 -27.81 -16.92 4.33
C ARG A 392 -26.42 -16.93 3.71
N VAL A 393 -26.22 -16.13 2.67
CA VAL A 393 -24.90 -15.90 2.06
C VAL A 393 -24.25 -14.68 2.69
N LEU A 394 -23.02 -14.81 3.19
CA LEU A 394 -22.19 -13.72 3.70
C LEU A 394 -21.00 -13.49 2.78
N ASP A 395 -20.87 -12.27 2.26
CA ASP A 395 -19.75 -11.87 1.38
C ASP A 395 -18.71 -11.05 2.16
N PHE A 396 -17.49 -11.55 2.19
CA PHE A 396 -16.33 -10.96 2.88
C PHE A 396 -15.39 -10.21 1.92
N THR A 397 -15.71 -10.08 0.64
CA THR A 397 -14.93 -9.23 -0.27
C THR A 397 -14.96 -7.77 0.17
N ALA A 398 -14.07 -6.92 -0.36
CA ALA A 398 -14.13 -5.48 -0.09
C ALA A 398 -15.49 -4.90 -0.52
N SER A 399 -16.02 -3.92 0.20
CA SER A 399 -17.35 -3.36 -0.08
C SER A 399 -17.47 -2.79 -1.50
N ALA A 400 -16.37 -2.26 -2.04
CA ALA A 400 -16.29 -1.80 -3.42
C ALA A 400 -16.44 -2.95 -4.45
N ASN A 401 -15.89 -4.13 -4.15
CA ASN A 401 -16.03 -5.31 -5.01
C ASN A 401 -17.45 -5.88 -4.92
N TYR A 402 -18.03 -5.93 -3.72
CA TYR A 402 -19.42 -6.32 -3.52
C TYR A 402 -20.35 -5.41 -4.34
N ALA A 403 -20.23 -4.09 -4.17
CA ALA A 403 -21.04 -3.12 -4.91
C ALA A 403 -20.86 -3.21 -6.43
N LYS A 404 -19.69 -3.65 -6.90
CA LYS A 404 -19.45 -3.89 -8.32
C LYS A 404 -20.15 -5.16 -8.83
N ARG A 405 -20.10 -6.26 -8.07
CA ARG A 405 -20.71 -7.54 -8.42
C ARG A 405 -20.68 -8.54 -7.27
N HIS A 406 -21.82 -9.16 -6.96
CA HIS A 406 -21.95 -10.19 -5.92
C HIS A 406 -23.00 -11.26 -6.28
N ILE A 407 -23.07 -12.32 -5.47
CA ILE A 407 -24.10 -13.37 -5.59
C ILE A 407 -25.46 -12.77 -5.17
N PRO A 408 -26.55 -12.99 -5.93
CA PRO A 408 -27.85 -12.38 -5.61
C PRO A 408 -28.31 -12.68 -4.18
N GLY A 409 -28.71 -11.64 -3.45
CA GLY A 409 -29.15 -11.75 -2.05
C GLY A 409 -28.04 -11.99 -1.01
N ALA A 410 -26.76 -11.99 -1.41
CA ALA A 410 -25.64 -12.03 -0.48
C ALA A 410 -25.61 -10.77 0.38
N ALA A 411 -25.32 -10.93 1.67
CA ALA A 411 -25.12 -9.83 2.60
C ALA A 411 -23.63 -9.50 2.72
N TRP A 412 -23.26 -8.25 2.47
CA TRP A 412 -21.89 -7.79 2.72
C TRP A 412 -21.65 -7.62 4.23
N VAL A 413 -20.51 -8.14 4.71
CA VAL A 413 -20.15 -8.13 6.13
C VAL A 413 -18.69 -7.74 6.37
N LEU A 414 -18.44 -7.06 7.49
CA LEU A 414 -17.11 -6.93 8.07
C LEU A 414 -16.82 -8.13 8.96
N ARG A 415 -15.69 -8.79 8.74
CA ARG A 415 -15.25 -9.90 9.61
C ARG A 415 -15.01 -9.41 11.04
N SER A 416 -14.47 -8.20 11.21
CA SER A 416 -14.27 -7.54 12.51
C SER A 416 -15.55 -7.23 13.28
N GLN A 417 -16.74 -7.28 12.64
CA GLN A 417 -18.04 -6.95 13.25
C GLN A 417 -19.08 -8.07 13.08
N LEU A 418 -18.62 -9.33 12.94
CA LEU A 418 -19.51 -10.47 12.64
C LEU A 418 -20.65 -10.63 13.63
N LYS A 419 -20.41 -10.43 14.92
CA LYS A 419 -21.47 -10.52 15.94
C LYS A 419 -22.64 -9.59 15.62
N GLN A 420 -22.37 -8.32 15.37
CA GLN A 420 -23.39 -7.33 15.04
C GLN A 420 -24.05 -7.61 13.68
N ALA A 421 -23.27 -8.05 12.69
CA ALA A 421 -23.80 -8.39 11.37
C ALA A 421 -24.78 -9.57 11.43
N LEU A 422 -24.46 -10.62 12.19
CA LEU A 422 -25.33 -11.78 12.38
C LEU A 422 -26.60 -11.43 13.16
N GLU A 423 -26.50 -10.58 14.19
CA GLU A 423 -27.68 -10.07 14.92
C GLU A 423 -28.62 -9.28 14.00
N ARG A 424 -28.09 -8.43 13.12
CA ARG A 424 -28.88 -7.65 12.15
C ARG A 424 -29.56 -8.50 11.10
N LEU A 425 -28.88 -9.55 10.62
CA LEU A 425 -29.39 -10.43 9.56
C LEU A 425 -30.43 -11.44 10.07
N GLY A 426 -30.61 -11.56 11.39
CA GLY A 426 -31.48 -12.54 12.01
C GLY A 426 -30.93 -13.97 11.92
N THR A 427 -31.82 -14.94 12.10
CA THR A 427 -31.45 -16.36 12.06
C THR A 427 -31.55 -16.94 10.66
N ALA A 428 -30.70 -17.93 10.39
CA ALA A 428 -30.77 -18.78 9.19
C ALA A 428 -30.73 -20.25 9.61
N GLU A 429 -31.17 -21.13 8.71
CA GLU A 429 -30.98 -22.57 8.88
C GLU A 429 -29.53 -22.97 8.64
N ARG A 430 -28.85 -22.26 7.72
CA ARG A 430 -27.45 -22.46 7.34
C ARG A 430 -26.83 -21.20 6.75
N TYR A 431 -25.51 -21.07 6.89
CA TYR A 431 -24.72 -19.97 6.31
C TYR A 431 -23.78 -20.49 5.23
N VAL A 432 -23.62 -19.72 4.16
CA VAL A 432 -22.58 -19.96 3.13
C VAL A 432 -21.71 -18.72 3.02
N LEU A 433 -20.41 -18.90 3.24
CA LEU A 433 -19.44 -17.81 3.24
C LEU A 433 -18.77 -17.73 1.87
N THR A 434 -18.64 -16.51 1.35
CA THR A 434 -17.93 -16.25 0.10
C THR A 434 -17.03 -15.02 0.22
N CYS A 435 -16.08 -14.92 -0.69
CA CYS A 435 -15.38 -13.69 -1.08
C CYS A 435 -14.90 -13.92 -2.52
N GLY A 436 -14.02 -13.07 -3.06
CA GLY A 436 -13.52 -13.23 -4.44
C GLY A 436 -13.10 -14.67 -4.78
N SER A 437 -12.22 -15.27 -3.97
CA SER A 437 -11.62 -16.60 -4.21
C SER A 437 -11.87 -17.62 -3.10
N SER A 438 -12.78 -17.34 -2.16
CA SER A 438 -13.00 -18.09 -0.90
C SER A 438 -11.90 -17.96 0.19
N LEU A 439 -10.74 -17.38 -0.12
CA LEU A 439 -9.60 -17.35 0.82
C LEU A 439 -9.91 -16.64 2.15
N LEU A 440 -10.42 -15.41 2.12
CA LEU A 440 -10.76 -14.67 3.34
C LEU A 440 -11.93 -15.32 4.09
N ALA A 441 -12.97 -15.72 3.35
CA ALA A 441 -14.15 -16.38 3.90
C ALA A 441 -13.80 -17.67 4.65
N ARG A 442 -12.78 -18.42 4.20
CA ARG A 442 -12.29 -19.63 4.88
C ARG A 442 -11.87 -19.35 6.32
N PHE A 443 -11.19 -18.23 6.57
CA PHE A 443 -10.74 -17.85 7.92
C PHE A 443 -11.90 -17.37 8.82
N ALA A 444 -13.07 -17.08 8.27
CA ALA A 444 -14.26 -16.67 9.03
C ALA A 444 -15.16 -17.83 9.45
N VAL A 445 -14.99 -19.03 8.87
CA VAL A 445 -15.89 -20.20 9.10
C VAL A 445 -16.05 -20.51 10.59
N ALA A 446 -14.96 -20.66 11.33
CA ALA A 446 -15.00 -21.02 12.75
C ALA A 446 -15.70 -19.94 13.61
N GLU A 447 -15.53 -18.66 13.26
CA GLU A 447 -16.14 -17.56 13.98
C GLU A 447 -17.65 -17.49 13.74
N VAL A 448 -18.10 -17.67 12.48
CA VAL A 448 -19.54 -17.75 12.18
C VAL A 448 -20.18 -18.97 12.85
N GLN A 449 -19.50 -20.12 12.90
CA GLN A 449 -19.98 -21.31 13.61
C GLN A 449 -20.15 -21.04 15.10
N ALA A 450 -19.15 -20.43 15.74
CA ALA A 450 -19.17 -20.12 17.16
C ALA A 450 -20.26 -19.11 17.54
N LEU A 451 -20.46 -18.07 16.71
CA LEU A 451 -21.44 -17.01 16.99
C LEU A 451 -22.88 -17.44 16.68
N SER A 452 -23.10 -18.26 15.65
CA SER A 452 -24.46 -18.62 15.20
C SER A 452 -24.95 -19.96 15.78
N GLY A 453 -24.06 -20.90 16.08
CA GLY A 453 -24.42 -22.28 16.41
C GLY A 453 -25.13 -23.02 15.26
N LYS A 454 -24.96 -22.56 14.00
CA LYS A 454 -25.59 -23.12 12.80
C LYS A 454 -24.58 -23.82 11.88
N PRO A 455 -25.05 -24.67 10.95
CA PRO A 455 -24.24 -25.16 9.84
C PRO A 455 -23.63 -23.99 9.03
N VAL A 456 -22.33 -24.06 8.75
CA VAL A 456 -21.59 -23.07 7.97
C VAL A 456 -20.78 -23.78 6.91
N PHE A 457 -20.94 -23.33 5.66
CA PHE A 457 -20.24 -23.85 4.50
C PHE A 457 -19.40 -22.75 3.84
N LEU A 458 -18.36 -23.16 3.15
CA LEU A 458 -17.54 -22.27 2.31
C LEU A 458 -17.90 -22.51 0.84
N LEU A 459 -18.20 -21.45 0.10
CA LEU A 459 -18.42 -21.57 -1.35
C LEU A 459 -17.09 -21.92 -2.04
N ASP A 460 -17.05 -23.07 -2.71
CA ASP A 460 -15.85 -23.54 -3.41
C ASP A 460 -15.48 -22.58 -4.56
N GLY A 461 -14.24 -22.10 -4.55
CA GLY A 461 -13.74 -21.06 -5.46
C GLY A 461 -14.38 -19.66 -5.32
N GLY A 462 -15.31 -19.47 -4.37
CA GLY A 462 -15.92 -18.18 -4.06
C GLY A 462 -16.76 -17.58 -5.18
N THR A 463 -16.96 -16.26 -5.12
CA THR A 463 -17.77 -15.51 -6.10
C THR A 463 -17.18 -15.59 -7.52
N SER A 464 -15.86 -15.76 -7.66
CA SER A 464 -15.24 -16.00 -8.97
C SER A 464 -15.71 -17.33 -9.59
N ALA A 465 -15.82 -18.41 -8.81
CA ALA A 465 -16.34 -19.69 -9.31
C ALA A 465 -17.84 -19.62 -9.63
N TRP A 466 -18.62 -18.89 -8.83
CA TRP A 466 -20.03 -18.60 -9.15
C TRP A 466 -20.20 -17.93 -10.52
N VAL A 467 -19.40 -16.89 -10.78
CA VAL A 467 -19.39 -16.20 -12.08
C VAL A 467 -18.91 -17.12 -13.20
N ALA A 468 -17.87 -17.91 -12.97
CA ALA A 468 -17.35 -18.86 -13.95
C ALA A 468 -18.36 -19.96 -14.30
N ALA A 469 -19.27 -20.31 -13.37
CA ALA A 469 -20.37 -21.24 -13.60
C ALA A 469 -21.52 -20.62 -14.43
N GLY A 470 -21.44 -19.35 -14.83
CA GLY A 470 -22.47 -18.67 -15.61
C GLY A 470 -23.75 -18.34 -14.82
N LEU A 471 -23.67 -18.37 -13.48
CA LEU A 471 -24.80 -18.06 -12.60
C LEU A 471 -25.02 -16.54 -12.52
N PRO A 472 -26.28 -16.08 -12.31
CA PRO A 472 -26.61 -14.66 -12.29
C PRO A 472 -25.92 -13.93 -11.12
N THR A 473 -25.62 -12.65 -11.30
CA THR A 473 -25.05 -11.78 -10.27
C THR A 473 -25.93 -10.56 -10.04
N GLU A 474 -25.76 -9.94 -8.89
CA GLU A 474 -26.35 -8.65 -8.51
C GLU A 474 -25.23 -7.60 -8.35
N ASP A 475 -25.57 -6.32 -8.47
CA ASP A 475 -24.66 -5.19 -8.26
C ASP A 475 -25.33 -4.13 -7.36
N GLY A 476 -24.57 -3.12 -6.96
CA GLY A 476 -25.02 -2.11 -6.00
C GLY A 476 -24.94 -2.58 -4.54
N GLU A 477 -25.53 -1.76 -3.66
CA GLU A 477 -25.47 -1.96 -2.21
C GLU A 477 -26.70 -2.75 -1.70
N SER A 478 -26.96 -3.91 -2.31
CA SER A 478 -28.21 -4.66 -2.13
C SER A 478 -28.53 -5.02 -0.68
N LEU A 479 -27.55 -5.52 0.08
CA LEU A 479 -27.71 -5.80 1.50
C LEU A 479 -26.40 -5.62 2.28
N LEU A 480 -26.25 -4.46 2.92
CA LEU A 480 -25.11 -4.15 3.78
C LEU A 480 -25.44 -4.46 5.25
N ALA A 481 -24.90 -5.56 5.79
CA ALA A 481 -25.07 -5.92 7.19
C ALA A 481 -24.03 -5.25 8.11
N SER A 482 -23.01 -4.63 7.53
CA SER A 482 -21.96 -3.86 8.21
C SER A 482 -21.85 -2.46 7.60
N PRO A 483 -21.32 -1.47 8.34
CA PRO A 483 -21.00 -0.15 7.79
C PRO A 483 -19.81 -0.25 6.83
N ARG A 484 -19.80 0.54 5.74
CA ARG A 484 -18.72 0.57 4.74
C ARG A 484 -17.52 1.40 5.21
N ILE A 485 -16.83 0.89 6.21
CA ILE A 485 -15.61 1.51 6.78
C ILE A 485 -14.33 0.72 6.43
N ASP A 486 -14.43 -0.30 5.57
CA ASP A 486 -13.33 -1.19 5.16
C ASP A 486 -12.26 -0.49 4.30
N ARG A 487 -12.62 0.63 3.67
CA ARG A 487 -11.74 1.46 2.83
C ARG A 487 -11.94 2.94 3.14
N TYR A 488 -10.83 3.65 3.34
CA TYR A 488 -10.80 5.10 3.43
C TYR A 488 -11.11 5.73 2.06
N ARG A 489 -12.03 6.70 2.03
CA ARG A 489 -12.31 7.48 0.81
C ARG A 489 -11.20 8.49 0.57
N ARG A 490 -10.13 8.04 -0.09
CA ARG A 490 -8.95 8.84 -0.46
C ARG A 490 -9.36 10.03 -1.36
N PRO A 491 -9.17 11.28 -0.93
CA PRO A 491 -9.56 12.46 -1.73
C PRO A 491 -8.81 12.59 -3.07
N TYR A 492 -7.70 11.89 -3.20
CA TYR A 492 -6.80 11.86 -4.36
C TYR A 492 -7.03 10.66 -5.30
N GLU A 493 -8.01 9.79 -5.05
CA GLU A 493 -8.39 8.71 -5.96
C GLU A 493 -9.82 8.94 -6.50
N GLY A 494 -10.02 8.71 -7.80
CA GLY A 494 -11.32 8.93 -8.45
C GLY A 494 -11.59 10.38 -8.83
N THR A 495 -12.82 10.65 -9.28
CA THR A 495 -13.24 11.95 -9.84
C THR A 495 -14.50 12.51 -9.18
N ASP A 496 -15.04 11.80 -8.18
CA ASP A 496 -16.33 12.06 -7.52
C ASP A 496 -16.16 12.64 -6.11
N ASN A 497 -14.94 12.92 -5.68
CA ASN A 497 -14.70 13.58 -4.39
C ASN A 497 -15.13 15.06 -4.45
N PRO A 498 -15.79 15.57 -3.40
CA PRO A 498 -16.16 16.98 -3.34
C PRO A 498 -14.91 17.87 -3.27
N ARG A 499 -15.00 19.08 -3.82
CA ARG A 499 -13.89 20.04 -3.91
C ARG A 499 -13.32 20.37 -2.52
N GLU A 500 -14.18 20.43 -1.50
CA GLU A 500 -13.81 20.71 -0.12
C GLU A 500 -12.93 19.60 0.48
N ALA A 501 -13.22 18.33 0.16
CA ALA A 501 -12.39 17.21 0.61
C ALA A 501 -11.02 17.20 -0.09
N MET A 502 -10.99 17.54 -1.38
CA MET A 502 -9.74 17.68 -2.14
C MET A 502 -8.88 18.82 -1.60
N GLN A 503 -9.46 19.98 -1.31
CA GLN A 503 -8.75 21.11 -0.71
C GLN A 503 -8.26 20.77 0.71
N GLY A 504 -9.12 20.19 1.54
CA GLY A 504 -8.75 19.78 2.90
C GLY A 504 -7.63 18.73 2.95
N TYR A 505 -7.50 17.91 1.90
CA TYR A 505 -6.36 17.00 1.74
C TYR A 505 -5.05 17.78 1.52
N LEU A 506 -5.04 18.80 0.65
CA LEU A 506 -3.87 19.64 0.43
C LEU A 506 -3.50 20.43 1.69
N ASP A 507 -4.50 21.01 2.36
CA ASP A 507 -4.31 21.75 3.62
C ASP A 507 -3.69 20.88 4.71
N TRP A 508 -4.07 19.59 4.76
CA TRP A 508 -3.45 18.61 5.63
C TRP A 508 -1.99 18.32 5.25
N GLU A 509 -1.67 18.11 3.97
CA GLU A 509 -0.29 17.88 3.51
C GLU A 509 0.64 19.04 3.90
N PHE A 510 0.21 20.29 3.74
CA PHE A 510 1.02 21.46 4.13
C PHE A 510 1.40 21.51 5.61
N GLY A 511 0.60 20.91 6.49
CA GLY A 511 0.89 20.85 7.93
C GLY A 511 1.86 19.74 8.33
N LEU A 512 2.21 18.80 7.43
CA LEU A 512 2.90 17.56 7.80
C LEU A 512 4.32 17.77 8.33
N VAL A 513 5.08 18.74 7.80
CA VAL A 513 6.45 19.02 8.28
C VAL A 513 6.43 19.48 9.74
N GLU A 514 5.44 20.27 10.14
CA GLU A 514 5.28 20.68 11.54
C GLU A 514 4.94 19.49 12.44
N GLN A 515 4.06 18.59 11.99
CA GLN A 515 3.71 17.37 12.75
C GLN A 515 4.93 16.44 12.89
N LEU A 516 5.77 16.31 11.86
CA LEU A 516 7.03 15.57 11.96
C LEU A 516 7.94 16.14 13.07
N GLY A 517 8.01 17.47 13.18
CA GLY A 517 8.73 18.16 14.25
C GLY A 517 8.19 17.85 15.64
N ARG A 518 6.86 17.77 15.80
CA ARG A 518 6.21 17.41 17.08
C ARG A 518 6.41 15.93 17.44
N ASP A 519 6.31 15.04 16.46
CA ASP A 519 6.57 13.60 16.65
C ASP A 519 8.04 13.35 17.02
N GLY A 520 8.97 13.83 16.20
CA GLY A 520 10.41 13.77 16.46
C GLY A 520 11.01 12.35 16.54
N THR A 521 10.36 11.33 15.96
CA THR A 521 10.88 9.95 15.94
C THR A 521 11.29 9.48 14.54
N HIS A 522 11.00 10.27 13.51
CA HIS A 522 11.13 9.83 12.12
C HIS A 522 12.55 9.55 11.65
N GLY A 523 13.52 10.38 12.05
CA GLY A 523 14.92 10.24 11.63
C GLY A 523 15.14 10.41 10.12
N PHE A 524 14.20 11.07 9.44
CA PHE A 524 14.32 11.40 8.02
C PHE A 524 15.42 12.44 7.79
N PHE A 525 16.01 12.40 6.61
CA PHE A 525 16.96 13.40 6.12
C PHE A 525 16.80 13.55 4.61
N VAL A 526 17.30 14.65 4.04
CA VAL A 526 17.25 14.91 2.59
C VAL A 526 18.67 15.23 2.10
N ILE A 527 19.12 14.55 1.04
CA ILE A 527 20.49 14.66 0.48
C ILE A 527 20.69 15.81 -0.49
#